data_AF-A0A498QMQ2-F1
#
_entry.id   AF-A0A498QMQ2-F1
#
_cell.length_a   1.000
_cell.length_b   1.000
_cell.length_c   1.000
_cell.angle_alpha   90.00
_cell.angle_beta   90.00
_cell.angle_gamma   90.00
#
_symmetry.space_group_name_H-M   'P 1'
#
loop_
_entity.id
_entity.type
_entity.pdbx_description
1 polymer ?
#
loop_
_entity_poly.entity_id
_entity_poly.type
_entity_poly.pdbx_seq_one_letter_code
_entity_poly.pdbx_strand_id
1 'polypeptide(L)'
;MVAAQAIGIARAALEYATSYATEREAFGGPIIDNQGIAFPLADLATQIDAARLLTWRASWMAANGVPFERGEGSMSKLAASAVKATERAIQTMGGWGYITDHPVEKWYRDAKLYTIFECTSEIQRMVISNALGAAVGAPPLHVVLEPSGGPLNRIFGRGTPLRSRAADAALSMQDRLPEPVMRAAMKVLRPPGR
;
A
#
# COMPACT_ATOMS: atom_id res chain seq x y z
N MET A 1 0.88 -13.57 4.96
CA MET A 1 0.99 -14.71 4.03
C MET A 1 -0.04 -14.64 2.90
N VAL A 2 -1.35 -14.64 3.19
CA VAL A 2 -2.42 -14.64 2.16
C VAL A 2 -2.34 -13.48 1.17
N ALA A 3 -2.13 -12.25 1.66
CA ALA A 3 -1.96 -11.07 0.80
C ALA A 3 -0.82 -11.22 -0.21
N ALA A 4 0.33 -11.76 0.21
CA ALA A 4 1.48 -11.97 -0.65
C ALA A 4 1.22 -12.99 -1.77
N GLN A 5 0.46 -14.05 -1.46
CA GLN A 5 0.07 -15.04 -2.47
C GLN A 5 -0.88 -14.43 -3.52
N ALA A 6 -1.89 -13.68 -3.07
CA ALA A 6 -2.82 -12.97 -3.96
C ALA A 6 -2.09 -11.96 -4.85
N ILE A 7 -1.15 -11.18 -4.29
CA ILE A 7 -0.29 -10.25 -5.04
C ILE A 7 0.58 -10.99 -6.07
N GLY A 8 1.06 -12.19 -5.75
CA GLY A 8 1.81 -13.03 -6.69
C GLY A 8 0.98 -13.35 -7.94
N ILE A 9 -0.28 -13.75 -7.77
CA ILE A 9 -1.20 -13.97 -8.89
C ILE A 9 -1.48 -12.66 -9.64
N ALA A 10 -1.77 -11.58 -8.93
CA ALA A 10 -2.07 -10.28 -9.52
C ALA A 10 -0.92 -9.79 -10.42
N ARG A 11 0.33 -9.91 -9.93
CA ARG A 11 1.54 -9.57 -10.67
C ARG A 11 1.70 -10.45 -11.90
N ALA A 12 1.57 -11.76 -11.76
CA ALA A 12 1.71 -12.69 -12.88
C ALA A 12 0.68 -12.39 -13.99
N ALA A 13 -0.57 -12.11 -13.61
CA ALA A 13 -1.62 -11.73 -14.56
C ALA A 13 -1.32 -10.42 -15.28
N LEU A 14 -0.84 -9.41 -14.56
CA LEU A 14 -0.44 -8.13 -15.14
C LEU A 14 0.73 -8.31 -16.12
N GLU A 15 1.82 -8.96 -15.70
CA GLU A 15 3.01 -9.17 -16.54
C GLU A 15 2.65 -9.94 -17.82
N TYR A 16 1.83 -10.98 -17.70
CA TYR A 16 1.38 -11.78 -18.84
C TYR A 16 0.51 -10.97 -19.81
N ALA A 17 -0.46 -10.22 -19.29
CA ALA A 17 -1.33 -9.38 -20.12
C ALA A 17 -0.57 -8.24 -20.79
N THR A 18 0.42 -7.65 -20.12
CA THR A 18 1.29 -6.62 -20.70
C THR A 18 2.16 -7.17 -21.82
N SER A 19 2.75 -8.37 -21.66
CA SER A 19 3.50 -9.03 -22.74
C SER A 19 2.60 -9.26 -23.96
N TYR A 20 1.44 -9.88 -23.75
CA TYR A 20 0.47 -10.12 -24.82
C TYR A 20 0.04 -8.82 -25.50
N ALA A 21 -0.25 -7.76 -24.74
CA ALA A 21 -0.66 -6.48 -25.30
C ALA A 21 0.44 -5.79 -26.13
N THR A 22 1.70 -6.04 -25.79
CA THR A 22 2.86 -5.49 -26.51
C THR A 22 3.12 -6.24 -27.81
N GLU A 23 2.82 -7.55 -27.86
CA GLU A 23 3.04 -8.39 -29.05
C GLU A 23 1.84 -8.42 -29.99
N ARG A 24 0.62 -8.31 -29.45
CA ARG A 24 -0.62 -8.40 -30.23
C ARG A 24 -0.82 -7.12 -31.03
N GLU A 25 -0.86 -7.24 -32.35
CA GLU A 25 -1.13 -6.11 -33.24
C GLU A 25 -2.60 -6.04 -33.70
N ALA A 26 -3.24 -4.89 -33.50
CA ALA A 26 -4.53 -4.57 -34.07
C ALA A 26 -4.67 -3.05 -34.26
N PHE A 27 -5.56 -2.62 -35.15
CA PHE A 27 -5.77 -1.19 -35.42
C PHE A 27 -4.50 -0.44 -35.85
N GLY A 28 -3.56 -1.14 -36.50
CA GLY A 28 -2.35 -0.54 -37.07
C GLY A 28 -1.11 -0.56 -36.17
N GLY A 29 -1.15 -1.22 -35.00
CA GLY A 29 0.04 -1.40 -34.15
C GLY A 29 -0.22 -2.30 -32.93
N PRO A 30 0.76 -2.42 -32.01
CA PRO A 30 0.59 -3.09 -30.73
C PRO A 30 -0.62 -2.57 -29.95
N ILE A 31 -1.43 -3.47 -29.39
CA ILE A 31 -2.64 -3.04 -28.67
C ILE A 31 -2.33 -2.31 -27.36
N ILE A 32 -1.11 -2.43 -26.82
CA ILE A 32 -0.66 -1.68 -25.64
C ILE A 32 -0.67 -0.17 -25.87
N ASP A 33 -0.58 0.29 -27.12
CA ASP A 33 -0.62 1.73 -27.46
C ASP A 33 -2.04 2.31 -27.39
N ASN A 34 -3.06 1.45 -27.33
CA ASN A 34 -4.45 1.87 -27.19
C ASN A 34 -4.78 2.19 -25.73
N GLN A 35 -5.26 3.40 -25.46
CA GLN A 35 -5.58 3.88 -24.11
C GLN A 35 -6.55 2.97 -23.33
N GLY A 36 -7.49 2.33 -24.03
CA GLY A 36 -8.43 1.35 -23.44
C GLY A 36 -7.77 0.08 -22.89
N ILE A 37 -6.51 -0.17 -23.25
CA ILE A 37 -5.65 -1.22 -22.72
C ILE A 37 -4.57 -0.63 -21.79
N ALA A 38 -3.89 0.44 -22.22
CA ALA A 38 -2.78 1.04 -21.50
C ALA A 38 -3.17 1.54 -20.10
N PHE A 39 -4.23 2.35 -19.99
CA PHE A 39 -4.59 2.99 -18.73
C PHE A 39 -5.01 1.97 -17.66
N PRO A 40 -5.90 0.99 -17.96
CA PRO A 40 -6.25 -0.01 -16.96
C PRO A 40 -5.06 -0.86 -16.49
N LEU A 41 -4.09 -1.16 -17.36
CA LEU A 41 -2.88 -1.88 -16.96
C LEU A 41 -1.96 -1.01 -16.08
N ALA A 42 -1.82 0.29 -16.38
CA ALA A 42 -1.06 1.24 -15.56
C ALA A 42 -1.68 1.42 -14.16
N ASP A 43 -3.01 1.52 -14.08
CA ASP A 43 -3.74 1.61 -12.81
C ASP A 43 -3.56 0.34 -11.98
N LEU A 44 -3.57 -0.82 -12.62
CA LEU A 44 -3.33 -2.11 -11.94
C LEU A 44 -1.91 -2.24 -11.45
N ALA A 45 -0.91 -1.84 -12.24
CA ALA A 45 0.48 -1.83 -11.81
C ALA A 45 0.65 -1.00 -10.52
N THR A 46 0.04 0.19 -10.50
CA THR A 46 0.06 1.08 -9.34
C THR A 46 -0.63 0.47 -8.12
N GLN A 47 -1.81 -0.15 -8.32
CA GLN A 47 -2.56 -0.80 -7.23
C GLN A 47 -1.81 -2.00 -6.65
N ILE A 48 -1.20 -2.83 -7.51
CA ILE A 48 -0.43 -4.01 -7.09
C ILE A 48 0.80 -3.59 -6.28
N ASP A 49 1.51 -2.54 -6.72
CA ASP A 49 2.67 -2.03 -5.99
C ASP A 49 2.27 -1.45 -4.62
N ALA A 50 1.18 -0.68 -4.57
CA ALA A 50 0.63 -0.19 -3.30
C ALA A 50 0.24 -1.34 -2.35
N ALA A 51 -0.41 -2.40 -2.86
CA ALA A 51 -0.77 -3.57 -2.08
C ALA A 51 0.46 -4.34 -1.56
N ARG A 52 1.52 -4.39 -2.36
CA ARG A 52 2.82 -4.96 -1.97
C ARG A 52 3.45 -4.17 -0.83
N LEU A 53 3.46 -2.85 -0.90
CA LEU A 53 3.97 -1.99 0.17
C LEU A 53 3.18 -2.16 1.48
N LEU A 54 1.85 -2.25 1.40
CA LEU A 54 1.01 -2.55 2.58
C LEU A 54 1.38 -3.90 3.20
N THR A 55 1.54 -4.93 2.37
CA THR A 55 1.90 -6.28 2.80
C THR A 55 3.29 -6.32 3.44
N TRP A 56 4.26 -5.62 2.87
CA TRP A 56 5.60 -5.50 3.43
C TRP A 56 5.61 -4.76 4.75
N ARG A 57 4.87 -3.66 4.87
CA ARG A 57 4.70 -2.95 6.14
C ARG A 57 4.12 -3.86 7.21
N ALA A 58 3.02 -4.56 6.93
CA ALA A 58 2.41 -5.48 7.90
C ALA A 58 3.36 -6.62 8.28
N SER A 59 4.14 -7.13 7.32
CA SER A 59 5.15 -8.17 7.59
C SER A 59 6.29 -7.66 8.46
N TRP A 60 6.78 -6.44 8.19
CA TRP A 60 7.79 -5.78 9.01
C TRP A 60 7.28 -5.53 10.43
N MET A 61 6.05 -5.03 10.58
CA MET A 61 5.42 -4.81 11.88
C MET A 61 5.36 -6.12 12.69
N ALA A 62 4.88 -7.21 12.07
CA ALA A 62 4.85 -8.53 12.71
C ALA A 62 6.25 -9.01 13.12
N ALA A 63 7.25 -8.85 12.25
CA ALA A 63 8.63 -9.26 12.52
C ALA A 63 9.29 -8.45 13.65
N ASN A 64 8.83 -7.22 13.90
CA ASN A 64 9.37 -6.33 14.93
C ASN A 64 8.45 -6.22 16.16
N GLY A 65 7.42 -7.06 16.26
CA GLY A 65 6.48 -7.05 17.40
C GLY A 65 5.63 -5.78 17.50
N VAL A 66 5.49 -5.03 16.40
CA VAL A 66 4.62 -3.84 16.35
C VAL A 66 3.16 -4.30 16.21
N PRO A 67 2.25 -3.93 17.13
CA PRO A 67 0.85 -4.32 17.08
C PRO A 67 0.11 -3.79 15.84
N PHE A 68 -0.88 -4.54 15.36
CA PHE A 68 -1.75 -4.13 14.25
C PHE A 68 -2.94 -3.30 14.75
N GLU A 69 -2.67 -2.10 15.25
CA GLU A 69 -3.68 -1.23 15.88
C GLU A 69 -4.75 -0.74 14.90
N ARG A 70 -4.49 -0.78 13.59
CA ARG A 70 -5.39 -0.25 12.56
C ARG A 70 -5.83 -1.29 11.55
N GLY A 71 -5.60 -2.57 11.82
CA GLY A 71 -5.99 -3.67 10.94
C GLY A 71 -5.08 -3.82 9.71
N GLU A 72 -3.78 -3.58 9.87
CA GLU A 72 -2.78 -3.55 8.79
C GLU A 72 -2.70 -4.89 8.03
N GLY A 73 -2.87 -6.01 8.74
CA GLY A 73 -2.99 -7.33 8.11
C GLY A 73 -4.22 -7.43 7.21
N SER A 74 -5.38 -6.96 7.68
CA SER A 74 -6.63 -6.94 6.93
C SER A 74 -6.57 -5.99 5.72
N MET A 75 -5.97 -4.81 5.89
CA MET A 75 -5.72 -3.88 4.79
C MET A 75 -4.86 -4.52 3.69
N SER A 76 -3.79 -5.20 4.08
CA SER A 76 -2.88 -5.86 3.14
C SER A 76 -3.61 -6.90 2.29
N LYS A 77 -4.47 -7.71 2.92
CA LYS A 77 -5.26 -8.73 2.21
C LYS A 77 -6.31 -8.09 1.30
N LEU A 78 -7.06 -7.12 1.82
CA LEU A 78 -8.12 -6.44 1.08
C LEU A 78 -7.58 -5.72 -0.17
N ALA A 79 -6.37 -5.13 -0.06
CA ALA A 79 -5.74 -4.36 -1.13
C ALA A 79 -5.12 -5.22 -2.25
N ALA A 80 -4.89 -6.52 -2.04
CA ALA A 80 -4.17 -7.36 -2.99
C ALA A 80 -4.81 -7.46 -4.40
N SER A 81 -6.11 -7.17 -4.51
CA SER A 81 -6.86 -6.98 -5.79
C SER A 81 -6.60 -8.02 -6.89
N ALA A 82 -6.29 -9.26 -6.52
CA ALA A 82 -5.93 -10.33 -7.47
C ALA A 82 -7.03 -10.61 -8.50
N VAL A 83 -8.29 -10.66 -8.06
CA VAL A 83 -9.44 -10.87 -8.94
C VAL A 83 -9.49 -9.81 -10.03
N LYS A 84 -9.43 -8.53 -9.65
CA LYS A 84 -9.45 -7.39 -10.58
C LYS A 84 -8.31 -7.46 -11.60
N ALA A 85 -7.11 -7.81 -11.15
CA ALA A 85 -5.95 -7.96 -12.03
C ALA A 85 -6.16 -9.09 -13.05
N THR A 86 -6.64 -10.24 -12.60
CA THR A 86 -6.92 -11.38 -13.48
C THR A 86 -8.08 -11.12 -14.44
N GLU A 87 -9.17 -10.47 -14.01
CA GLU A 87 -10.28 -10.08 -14.89
C GLU A 87 -9.81 -9.13 -16.00
N ARG A 88 -8.99 -8.14 -15.63
CA ARG A 88 -8.46 -7.20 -16.61
C ARG A 88 -7.49 -7.87 -17.58
N ALA A 89 -6.71 -8.83 -17.12
CA ALA A 89 -5.86 -9.64 -17.98
C ALA A 89 -6.69 -10.44 -19.00
N ILE A 90 -7.76 -11.12 -18.54
CA ILE A 90 -8.71 -11.80 -19.44
C ILE A 90 -9.29 -10.81 -20.46
N GLN A 91 -9.76 -9.65 -20.00
CA GLN A 91 -10.37 -8.64 -20.87
C GLN A 91 -9.39 -8.07 -21.91
N THR A 92 -8.11 -7.91 -21.55
CA THR A 92 -7.05 -7.46 -22.47
C THR A 92 -6.72 -8.52 -23.52
N MET A 93 -6.77 -9.80 -23.14
CA MET A 93 -6.52 -10.92 -24.05
C MET A 93 -7.75 -11.31 -24.89
N GLY A 94 -8.94 -10.85 -24.52
CA GLY A 94 -10.20 -11.25 -25.15
C GLY A 94 -10.44 -12.75 -24.99
N GLY A 95 -10.88 -13.42 -26.06
CA GLY A 95 -11.14 -14.87 -26.03
C GLY A 95 -9.93 -15.72 -25.63
N TRP A 96 -8.71 -15.27 -25.96
CA TRP A 96 -7.46 -15.98 -25.59
C TRP A 96 -7.26 -16.02 -24.07
N GLY A 97 -7.76 -15.03 -23.34
CA GLY A 97 -7.70 -15.02 -21.88
C GLY A 97 -8.68 -15.99 -21.20
N TYR A 98 -9.66 -16.50 -21.93
CA TYR A 98 -10.74 -17.35 -21.39
C TYR A 98 -10.56 -18.85 -21.71
N ILE A 99 -9.64 -19.18 -22.60
CA ILE A 99 -9.32 -20.57 -22.97
C ILE A 99 -8.16 -21.10 -22.12
N THR A 100 -8.07 -22.43 -22.01
CA THR A 100 -7.10 -23.13 -21.16
C THR A 100 -5.67 -23.12 -21.70
N ASP A 101 -5.47 -22.64 -22.94
CA ASP A 101 -4.14 -22.51 -23.55
C ASP A 101 -3.31 -21.41 -22.86
N HIS A 102 -3.98 -20.50 -22.15
CA HIS A 102 -3.36 -19.45 -21.36
C HIS A 102 -3.65 -19.62 -19.87
N PRO A 103 -2.68 -19.31 -18.99
CA PRO A 103 -2.83 -19.56 -17.57
C PRO A 103 -3.80 -18.59 -16.87
N VAL A 104 -4.24 -17.52 -17.54
CA VAL A 104 -4.98 -16.41 -16.94
C VAL A 104 -6.36 -16.83 -16.43
N GLU A 105 -7.07 -17.73 -17.14
CA GLU A 105 -8.37 -18.24 -16.68
C GLU A 105 -8.24 -18.99 -15.35
N LYS A 106 -7.17 -19.79 -15.22
CA LYS A 106 -6.88 -20.54 -14.00
C LYS A 106 -6.55 -19.59 -12.87
N TRP A 107 -5.71 -18.58 -13.14
CA TRP A 107 -5.36 -17.55 -12.17
C TRP A 107 -6.59 -16.78 -11.68
N TYR A 108 -7.56 -16.50 -12.53
CA TYR A 108 -8.82 -15.88 -12.12
C TYR A 108 -9.60 -16.75 -11.13
N ARG A 109 -9.72 -18.06 -11.42
CA ARG A 109 -10.36 -19.02 -10.51
C ARG A 109 -9.62 -19.11 -9.17
N ASP A 110 -8.30 -19.19 -9.20
CA ASP A 110 -7.45 -19.22 -8.01
C ASP A 110 -7.56 -17.92 -7.20
N ALA A 111 -7.57 -16.75 -7.88
CA ALA A 111 -7.66 -15.45 -7.26
C ALA A 111 -8.97 -15.26 -6.48
N LYS A 112 -10.06 -15.89 -6.93
CA LYS A 112 -11.35 -15.79 -6.26
C LYS A 112 -11.31 -16.34 -4.84
N LEU A 113 -10.51 -17.39 -4.60
CA LEU A 113 -10.34 -17.99 -3.27
C LEU A 113 -9.91 -16.95 -2.22
N TYR A 114 -9.04 -16.01 -2.60
CA TYR A 114 -8.53 -14.99 -1.67
C TYR A 114 -9.58 -13.98 -1.21
N THR A 115 -10.72 -13.91 -1.89
CA THR A 115 -11.87 -13.08 -1.47
C THR A 115 -12.80 -13.79 -0.49
N ILE A 116 -12.57 -15.08 -0.21
CA ILE A 116 -13.46 -15.97 0.56
C ILE A 116 -12.73 -16.58 1.76
N PHE A 117 -11.62 -17.28 1.49
CA PHE A 117 -10.81 -17.99 2.48
C PHE A 117 -10.06 -17.01 3.38
N GLU A 118 -9.81 -17.37 4.65
CA GLU A 118 -9.13 -16.52 5.67
C GLU A 118 -9.86 -15.18 5.91
N CYS A 119 -11.20 -15.26 6.00
CA CYS A 119 -12.19 -14.19 6.08
C CYS A 119 -12.44 -13.42 4.78
N THR A 120 -13.72 -13.22 4.46
CA THR A 120 -14.16 -12.53 3.23
C THR A 120 -13.73 -11.07 3.20
N SER A 121 -13.80 -10.45 2.02
CA SER A 121 -13.49 -9.01 1.86
C SER A 121 -14.35 -8.12 2.77
N GLU A 122 -15.59 -8.50 3.00
CA GLU A 122 -16.55 -7.79 3.87
C GLU A 122 -16.13 -7.88 5.33
N ILE A 123 -15.68 -9.06 5.78
CA ILE A 123 -15.13 -9.23 7.12
C ILE A 123 -13.82 -8.48 7.28
N GLN A 124 -12.93 -8.44 6.28
CA GLN A 124 -11.73 -7.59 6.33
C GLN A 124 -12.10 -6.12 6.50
N ARG A 125 -13.11 -5.62 5.78
CA ARG A 125 -13.60 -4.24 5.94
C ARG A 125 -14.18 -4.00 7.34
N MET A 126 -14.90 -4.96 7.90
CA MET A 126 -15.42 -4.87 9.27
C MET A 126 -14.29 -4.77 10.30
N VAL A 127 -13.24 -5.59 10.18
CA VAL A 127 -12.07 -5.53 11.06
C VAL A 127 -11.39 -4.16 10.97
N ILE A 128 -11.17 -3.66 9.75
CA ILE A 128 -10.58 -2.33 9.52
C ILE A 128 -11.47 -1.25 10.14
N SER A 129 -12.78 -1.29 9.91
CA SER A 129 -13.75 -0.33 10.44
C SER A 129 -13.72 -0.30 11.98
N ASN A 130 -13.71 -1.47 12.62
CA ASN A 130 -13.66 -1.57 14.07
C ASN A 130 -12.34 -1.02 14.63
N ALA A 131 -11.22 -1.31 13.97
CA ALA A 131 -9.91 -0.79 14.34
C ALA A 131 -9.84 0.75 14.22
N LEU A 132 -10.44 1.32 13.17
CA LEU A 132 -10.53 2.78 13.02
C LEU A 132 -11.37 3.43 14.12
N GLY A 133 -12.50 2.82 14.49
CA GLY A 133 -13.33 3.29 15.59
C GLY A 133 -12.61 3.25 16.94
N ALA A 134 -11.80 2.21 17.19
CA ALA A 134 -11.00 2.10 18.40
C ALA A 134 -9.82 3.10 18.44
N ALA A 135 -9.30 3.50 17.27
CA ALA A 135 -8.14 4.40 17.14
C ALA A 135 -8.52 5.89 17.01
N VAL A 136 -9.75 6.28 17.34
CA VAL A 136 -10.18 7.69 17.33
C VAL A 136 -9.34 8.51 18.30
N GLY A 137 -8.78 9.63 17.82
CA GLY A 137 -7.89 10.49 18.61
C GLY A 137 -6.43 10.00 18.73
N ALA A 138 -6.09 8.86 18.13
CA ALA A 138 -4.72 8.35 18.12
C ALA A 138 -3.88 8.94 16.94
N PRO A 139 -2.55 9.13 17.13
CA PRO A 139 -1.61 9.60 16.10
C PRO A 139 -1.61 8.71 14.82
N PRO A 140 -1.03 9.16 13.68
CA PRO A 140 -1.53 8.87 12.32
C PRO A 140 -1.62 7.40 11.87
N LEU A 141 -2.29 7.20 10.73
CA LEU A 141 -2.64 5.92 10.11
C LEU A 141 -1.45 5.04 9.68
N HIS A 142 -0.24 5.59 9.71
CA HIS A 142 1.01 4.92 9.34
C HIS A 142 1.93 4.87 10.55
N VAL A 143 2.58 3.72 10.74
CA VAL A 143 3.62 3.56 11.76
C VAL A 143 4.74 4.56 11.49
N VAL A 144 5.03 5.39 12.48
CA VAL A 144 6.22 6.23 12.47
C VAL A 144 7.41 5.30 12.71
N LEU A 145 8.29 5.18 11.71
CA LEU A 145 9.51 4.40 11.85
C LEU A 145 10.30 4.88 13.06
N GLU A 146 10.80 3.94 13.87
CA GLU A 146 11.66 4.33 14.99
C GLU A 146 12.86 5.13 14.48
N PRO A 147 13.24 6.19 15.22
CA PRO A 147 14.37 7.02 14.83
C PRO A 147 15.66 6.19 14.83
N SER A 148 16.33 6.14 13.69
CA SER A 148 17.64 5.50 13.55
C SER A 148 18.77 6.43 14.01
N GLY A 149 19.85 5.85 14.56
CA GLY A 149 21.05 6.57 14.99
C GLY A 149 21.43 6.34 16.46
N GLY A 150 22.38 7.15 16.95
CA GLY A 150 22.87 7.10 18.32
C GLY A 150 21.81 7.50 19.37
N PRO A 151 22.12 7.37 20.67
CA PRO A 151 21.16 7.53 21.77
C PRO A 151 20.37 8.85 21.72
N LEU A 152 21.05 9.96 21.41
CA LEU A 152 20.44 11.29 21.23
C LEU A 152 19.42 11.34 20.08
N ASN A 153 19.69 10.64 18.97
CA ASN A 153 18.80 10.61 17.82
C ASN A 153 17.55 9.76 18.09
N ARG A 154 17.66 8.72 18.92
CA ARG A 154 16.50 7.93 19.37
C ARG A 154 15.56 8.72 20.29
N ILE A 155 16.08 9.71 21.02
CA ILE A 155 15.31 10.50 21.98
C ILE A 155 14.75 11.78 21.33
N PHE A 156 15.52 12.46 20.47
CA PHE A 156 15.14 13.76 19.90
C PHE A 156 15.35 13.88 18.37
N GLY A 157 15.64 12.77 17.70
CA GLY A 157 15.78 12.72 16.24
C GLY A 157 14.46 12.88 15.50
N ARG A 158 14.55 12.90 14.17
CA ARG A 158 13.37 13.05 13.29
C ARG A 158 12.39 11.90 13.52
N GLY A 159 11.10 12.22 13.67
CA GLY A 159 10.04 11.23 13.89
C GLY A 159 9.87 10.77 15.34
N THR A 160 10.72 11.21 16.29
CA THR A 160 10.51 10.87 17.71
C THR A 160 9.21 11.48 18.26
N PRO A 161 8.43 10.73 19.08
CA PRO A 161 7.23 11.28 19.72
C PRO A 161 7.51 12.55 20.54
N LEU A 162 8.66 12.60 21.22
CA LEU A 162 9.07 13.75 22.02
C LEU A 162 9.25 15.02 21.18
N ARG A 163 9.96 14.90 20.05
CA ARG A 163 10.15 16.00 19.10
C ARG A 163 8.85 16.40 18.42
N SER A 164 8.03 15.44 18.00
CA SER A 164 6.74 15.72 17.36
C SER A 164 5.84 16.53 18.30
N ARG A 165 5.72 16.11 19.57
CA ARG A 165 4.97 16.88 20.59
C ARG A 165 5.56 18.26 20.82
N ALA A 166 6.88 18.39 20.89
CA ALA A 166 7.54 19.68 21.07
C ALA A 166 7.35 20.60 19.86
N ALA A 167 7.36 20.06 18.64
CA ALA A 167 7.10 20.78 17.41
C ALA A 167 5.63 21.20 17.31
N ASP A 168 4.68 20.33 17.62
CA ASP A 168 3.25 20.64 17.65
C ASP A 168 2.95 21.74 18.69
N ALA A 169 3.57 21.66 19.88
CA ALA A 169 3.48 22.70 20.89
C ALA A 169 4.03 24.05 20.39
N ALA A 170 5.20 24.05 19.74
CA ALA A 170 5.76 25.28 19.18
C ALA A 170 4.90 25.86 18.04
N LEU A 171 4.37 25.02 17.15
CA LEU A 171 3.49 25.41 16.05
C LEU A 171 2.15 25.96 16.56
N SER A 172 1.56 25.34 17.59
CA SER A 172 0.33 25.86 18.21
C SER A 172 0.52 27.22 18.90
N MET A 173 1.77 27.59 19.21
CA MET A 173 2.13 28.90 19.74
C MET A 173 2.63 29.87 18.65
N GLN A 174 2.63 29.46 17.37
CA GLN A 174 3.20 30.23 16.27
C GLN A 174 2.56 31.61 16.12
N ASP A 175 1.24 31.68 16.24
CA ASP A 175 0.48 32.92 16.11
C ASP A 175 0.57 33.81 17.36
N ARG A 176 1.14 33.29 18.46
CA ARG A 176 1.23 33.99 19.76
C ARG A 176 2.63 34.48 20.09
N LEU A 177 3.65 34.07 19.35
CA LEU A 177 5.05 34.37 19.63
C LEU A 177 5.64 35.30 18.57
N PRO A 178 6.42 36.33 18.97
CA PRO A 178 7.16 37.16 18.03
C PRO A 178 8.08 36.31 17.14
N GLU A 179 8.19 36.69 15.86
CA GLU A 179 8.96 35.97 14.84
C GLU A 179 10.42 35.61 15.25
N PRO A 180 11.17 36.49 15.94
CA PRO A 180 12.53 36.16 16.41
C PRO A 180 12.54 35.01 17.43
N VAL A 181 11.54 34.97 18.31
CA VAL A 181 11.37 33.93 19.35
C VAL A 181 11.01 32.61 18.68
N MET A 182 10.13 32.65 17.68
CA MET A 182 9.75 31.48 16.90
C MET A 182 10.94 30.88 16.14
N ARG A 183 11.77 31.71 15.50
CA ARG A 183 12.99 31.24 14.81
C ARG A 183 13.99 30.61 15.77
N ALA A 184 14.14 31.16 16.97
CA ALA A 184 14.99 30.60 18.01
C ALA A 184 14.46 29.23 18.49
N ALA A 185 13.16 29.13 18.78
CA ALA A 185 12.51 27.88 19.15
C ALA A 185 12.68 26.80 18.07
N MET A 186 12.45 27.15 16.80
CA MET A 186 12.63 26.26 15.66
C MET A 186 14.10 25.82 15.45
N LYS A 187 15.07 26.67 15.81
CA LYS A 187 16.49 26.33 15.76
C LYS A 187 16.86 25.29 16.83
N VAL A 188 16.31 25.41 18.03
CA VAL A 188 16.48 24.44 19.12
C VAL A 188 15.80 23.11 18.79
N LEU A 189 14.67 23.15 18.09
CA LEU A 189 13.98 21.97 17.59
C LEU A 189 14.67 21.30 16.39
N ARG A 190 15.84 21.76 15.92
CA ARG A 190 16.55 21.06 14.83
C ARG A 190 17.07 19.70 15.30
N PRO A 191 16.95 18.63 14.49
CA PRO A 191 17.44 17.33 14.89
C PRO A 191 18.97 17.37 14.97
N PRO A 192 19.59 16.54 15.83
CA PRO A 192 21.03 16.39 15.84
C PRO A 192 21.53 16.01 14.44
N GLY A 193 22.73 16.50 14.10
CA GLY A 193 23.42 16.10 12.86
C GLY A 193 23.60 14.58 12.80
N ARG A 194 23.71 14.04 11.58
CA ARG A 194 24.07 12.64 11.36
C ARG A 194 25.49 12.36 11.85
#